data_AF-A0A1S8ABZ1-F1
#
_entry.id   AF-A0A1S8ABZ1-F1
#
_cell.length_a   1.000
_cell.length_b   1.000
_cell.length_c   1.000
_cell.angle_alpha   90.00
_cell.angle_beta   90.00
_cell.angle_gamma   90.00
#
_symmetry.space_group_name_H-M   'P 1'
#
loop_
_entity.id
_entity.type
_entity.pdbx_description
1 polymer ?
#
loop_
_entity_poly.entity_id
_entity_poly.type
_entity_poly.pdbx_seq_one_letter_code
_entity_poly.pdbx_strand_id
1 'polypeptide(L)'
;NMKHLLDDKTDSLGHMPVGIGRLTSLRTLVEFHVSGGGGVGGSNACRLESLKNLELLHVCGIRRLGNVTDVGEAKRLELDKMKYLSCLRLWFDKEEEDGGRRKEEDDQQLLEALQPPLNLKELLIGLYRGNTVFPGWMMPLTNLRSLTLEKCEKCKQIPPLGKLSSLEKLMIWGLKSVKRVANEFLGIESDNDTSSSSSVIAFPKLKSLTFYWMEEFEEWDYGITGMGSTSIMPCLSYLAIISCPKLKALPDHFHQMTTLKELYILGCAIPGVRFRNGKQEDLISQRANVYSREYDLPQQIKARMRMYSE
;
A
#
# COMPACT_ATOMS: atom_id res chain seq x y z
N ASN A 1 -6.28 25.58 -20.98
CA ASN A 1 -5.60 24.36 -21.47
C ASN A 1 -4.56 23.81 -20.49
N MET A 2 -4.76 23.94 -19.17
CA MET A 2 -3.85 23.34 -18.19
C MET A 2 -3.97 21.81 -18.25
N LYS A 3 -2.83 21.11 -18.29
CA LYS A 3 -2.76 19.64 -18.36
C LYS A 3 -2.16 19.00 -17.11
N HIS A 4 -1.35 19.73 -16.37
CA HIS A 4 -0.67 19.22 -15.19
C HIS A 4 -0.77 20.27 -14.09
N LEU A 5 -1.29 19.86 -12.94
CA LEU A 5 -1.21 20.60 -11.69
C LEU A 5 -0.31 19.78 -10.77
N LEU A 6 0.86 20.34 -10.46
CA LEU A 6 1.89 19.71 -9.62
C LEU A 6 1.88 20.43 -8.27
N ASP A 7 0.96 20.02 -7.42
CA ASP A 7 0.69 20.56 -6.09
C ASP A 7 1.22 19.61 -5.00
N ASP A 8 2.39 19.02 -5.21
CA ASP A 8 3.00 18.14 -4.22
C ASP A 8 3.38 18.89 -2.94
N LYS A 9 3.28 18.22 -1.79
CA LYS A 9 3.63 18.77 -0.46
C LYS A 9 2.80 20.00 -0.10
N THR A 10 1.55 20.03 -0.55
CA THR A 10 0.60 21.07 -0.17
C THR A 10 -0.24 20.62 1.02
N ASP A 11 0.38 19.94 1.99
CA ASP A 11 -0.33 19.32 3.13
C ASP A 11 -1.10 20.35 3.99
N SER A 12 -0.72 21.64 3.94
CA SER A 12 -1.43 22.75 4.59
C SER A 12 -2.69 23.23 3.84
N LEU A 13 -2.93 22.75 2.61
CA LEU A 13 -4.10 23.15 1.83
C LEU A 13 -5.36 22.49 2.40
N GLY A 14 -6.30 23.32 2.87
CA GLY A 14 -7.55 22.84 3.48
C GLY A 14 -8.60 22.32 2.49
N HIS A 15 -8.53 22.77 1.23
CA HIS A 15 -9.51 22.44 0.20
C HIS A 15 -9.03 22.85 -1.19
N MET A 16 -9.59 22.21 -2.23
CA MET A 16 -9.48 22.69 -3.60
C MET A 16 -10.52 23.77 -3.91
N PRO A 17 -10.21 24.74 -4.79
CA PRO A 17 -11.19 25.71 -5.27
C PRO A 17 -12.26 25.02 -6.14
N VAL A 18 -13.53 25.43 -6.03
CA VAL A 18 -14.66 24.85 -6.81
C VAL A 18 -14.38 24.81 -8.33
N GLY A 19 -13.60 25.76 -8.84
CA GLY A 19 -13.24 25.86 -10.25
C GLY A 19 -12.40 24.69 -10.79
N ILE A 20 -11.80 23.85 -9.94
CA ILE A 20 -10.91 22.76 -10.37
C ILE A 20 -11.61 21.78 -11.32
N GLY A 21 -12.90 21.50 -11.11
CA GLY A 21 -13.69 20.62 -11.97
C GLY A 21 -13.89 21.14 -13.40
N ARG A 22 -13.57 22.41 -13.67
CA ARG A 22 -13.62 23.00 -15.02
C ARG A 22 -12.35 22.74 -15.83
N LEU A 23 -11.29 22.21 -15.22
CA LEU A 23 -10.03 21.89 -15.88
C LEU A 23 -10.10 20.54 -16.60
N THR A 24 -11.08 20.34 -17.48
CA THR A 24 -11.37 19.04 -18.13
C THR A 24 -10.22 18.48 -18.99
N SER A 25 -9.22 19.29 -19.34
CA SER A 25 -7.99 18.87 -20.03
C SER A 25 -6.89 18.32 -19.11
N LEU A 26 -7.12 18.30 -17.79
CA LEU A 26 -6.13 17.89 -16.80
C LEU A 26 -5.83 16.39 -16.93
N ARG A 27 -4.54 16.07 -16.94
CA ARG A 27 -3.98 14.71 -17.02
C ARG A 27 -3.27 14.30 -15.74
N THR A 28 -2.76 15.28 -14.99
CA THR A 28 -2.09 15.06 -13.71
C THR A 28 -2.65 16.05 -12.69
N LEU A 29 -3.13 15.50 -11.59
CA LEU A 29 -3.49 16.22 -10.38
C LEU A 29 -2.80 15.50 -9.23
N VAL A 30 -1.76 16.10 -8.64
CA VAL A 30 -0.96 15.36 -7.64
C VAL A 30 -1.74 15.23 -6.34
N GLU A 31 -2.41 16.29 -5.88
CA GLU A 31 -3.14 16.32 -4.61
C GLU A 31 -4.49 17.07 -4.69
N PHE A 32 -5.59 16.33 -4.79
CA PHE A 32 -6.94 16.88 -4.59
C PHE A 32 -7.29 16.86 -3.10
N HIS A 33 -7.34 18.03 -2.47
CA HIS A 33 -7.68 18.17 -1.06
C HIS A 33 -9.20 18.28 -0.84
N VAL A 34 -9.77 17.28 -0.17
CA VAL A 34 -11.20 17.28 0.20
C VAL A 34 -11.45 18.20 1.38
N SER A 35 -12.41 19.11 1.23
CA SER A 35 -12.76 20.08 2.27
C SER A 35 -13.46 19.44 3.47
N GLY A 36 -13.04 19.82 4.68
CA GLY A 36 -13.78 19.52 5.91
C GLY A 36 -15.02 20.42 6.04
N GLY A 37 -16.19 19.82 6.29
CA GLY A 37 -17.47 20.55 6.40
C GLY A 37 -17.60 21.56 7.56
N GLY A 38 -16.54 21.78 8.36
CA GLY A 38 -16.56 22.65 9.54
C GLY A 38 -15.77 23.96 9.45
N GLY A 39 -15.09 24.25 8.33
CA GLY A 39 -14.25 25.45 8.19
C GLY A 39 -14.96 26.67 7.57
N VAL A 40 -14.39 27.87 7.80
CA VAL A 40 -14.83 29.20 7.32
C VAL A 40 -15.00 29.31 5.79
N GLY A 41 -14.63 28.28 5.01
CA GLY A 41 -14.75 28.22 3.55
C GLY A 41 -16.06 27.63 3.00
N GLY A 42 -17.11 27.49 3.82
CA GLY A 42 -18.34 26.72 3.56
C GLY A 42 -19.16 27.01 2.29
N SER A 43 -18.75 27.94 1.43
CA SER A 43 -19.39 28.21 0.12
C SER A 43 -18.50 27.97 -1.10
N ASN A 44 -17.17 27.82 -0.94
CA ASN A 44 -16.21 27.79 -2.05
C ASN A 44 -15.30 26.55 -2.07
N ALA A 45 -15.64 25.53 -1.28
CA ALA A 45 -14.84 24.33 -1.15
C ALA A 45 -15.32 23.24 -2.12
N CYS A 46 -14.39 22.63 -2.85
CA CYS A 46 -14.68 21.60 -3.83
C CYS A 46 -15.03 20.26 -3.17
N ARG A 47 -16.19 19.71 -3.53
CA ARG A 47 -16.63 18.37 -3.08
C ARG A 47 -15.90 17.26 -3.82
N LEU A 48 -15.82 16.07 -3.24
CA LEU A 48 -15.11 14.93 -3.82
C LEU A 48 -15.65 14.57 -5.21
N GLU A 49 -16.98 14.58 -5.38
CA GLU A 49 -17.66 14.26 -6.64
C GLU A 49 -17.30 15.18 -7.81
N SER A 50 -16.75 16.36 -7.56
CA SER A 50 -16.35 17.31 -8.60
C SER A 50 -15.22 16.78 -9.50
N LEU A 51 -14.43 15.83 -8.98
CA LEU A 51 -13.38 15.12 -9.74
C LEU A 51 -13.95 14.34 -10.94
N LYS A 52 -15.25 14.00 -10.94
CA LYS A 52 -15.92 13.30 -12.04
C LYS A 52 -15.75 13.99 -13.39
N ASN A 53 -15.64 15.33 -13.40
CA ASN A 53 -15.49 16.10 -14.63
C ASN A 53 -14.06 16.02 -15.22
N LEU A 54 -13.11 15.42 -14.51
CA LEU A 54 -11.69 15.35 -14.89
C LEU A 54 -11.34 13.98 -15.52
N GLU A 55 -12.16 13.53 -16.47
CA GLU A 55 -12.11 12.17 -17.03
C GLU A 55 -10.78 11.81 -17.71
N LEU A 56 -9.97 12.80 -18.13
CA LEU A 56 -8.67 12.61 -18.79
C LEU A 56 -7.50 12.41 -17.81
N LEU A 57 -7.76 12.37 -16.50
CA LEU A 57 -6.73 12.17 -15.49
C LEU A 57 -6.07 10.79 -15.64
N HIS A 58 -4.74 10.80 -15.66
CA HIS A 58 -3.89 9.61 -15.60
C HIS A 58 -3.31 9.37 -14.22
N VAL A 59 -3.14 10.45 -13.44
CA VAL A 59 -2.59 10.47 -12.09
C VAL A 59 -3.48 11.36 -11.23
N CYS A 60 -3.95 10.81 -10.11
CA CYS A 60 -4.76 11.52 -9.12
C CYS A 60 -4.32 11.12 -7.71
N GLY A 61 -3.97 12.09 -6.87
CA GLY A 61 -3.98 11.90 -5.43
C GLY A 61 -5.21 12.55 -4.82
N ILE A 62 -5.84 11.91 -3.84
CA ILE A 62 -6.96 12.44 -3.09
C ILE A 62 -6.54 12.47 -1.62
N ARG A 63 -6.43 13.68 -1.09
CA ARG A 63 -6.05 13.99 0.27
C ARG A 63 -7.28 14.31 1.11
N ARG A 64 -7.16 14.09 2.40
CA ARG A 64 -8.14 14.40 3.43
C ARG A 64 -9.45 13.65 3.23
N LEU A 65 -9.40 12.40 2.74
CA LEU A 65 -10.60 11.56 2.57
C LEU A 65 -11.36 11.37 3.90
N GLY A 66 -10.66 11.47 5.04
CA GLY A 66 -11.29 11.47 6.35
C GLY A 66 -12.30 12.61 6.58
N ASN A 67 -12.31 13.65 5.75
CA ASN A 67 -13.26 14.76 5.77
C ASN A 67 -14.60 14.46 5.08
N VAL A 68 -14.70 13.40 4.27
CA VAL A 68 -15.91 13.08 3.48
C VAL A 68 -17.04 12.61 4.40
N THR A 69 -18.01 13.46 4.70
CA THR A 69 -19.13 13.11 5.59
C THR A 69 -20.25 12.33 4.89
N ASP A 70 -20.44 12.52 3.59
CA ASP A 70 -21.40 11.78 2.76
C ASP A 70 -20.65 10.78 1.88
N VAL A 71 -20.71 9.48 2.22
CA VAL A 71 -20.15 8.38 1.42
C VAL A 71 -20.75 8.36 0.00
N GLY A 72 -21.96 8.91 -0.18
CA GLY A 72 -22.57 9.09 -1.48
C GLY A 72 -21.74 9.95 -2.45
N GLU A 73 -20.89 10.86 -1.96
CA GLU A 73 -19.99 11.65 -2.82
C GLU A 73 -19.00 10.74 -3.57
N ALA A 74 -18.48 9.69 -2.93
CA ALA A 74 -17.59 8.73 -3.57
C ALA A 74 -18.31 7.91 -4.65
N LYS A 75 -19.59 7.59 -4.45
CA LYS A 75 -20.40 6.92 -5.47
C LYS A 75 -20.71 7.84 -6.66
N ARG A 76 -21.04 9.11 -6.38
CA ARG A 76 -21.34 10.11 -7.41
C ARG A 76 -20.11 10.55 -8.21
N LEU A 77 -18.91 10.38 -7.64
CA LEU A 77 -17.64 10.55 -8.34
C LEU A 77 -17.50 9.57 -9.52
N GLU A 78 -18.00 8.34 -9.40
CA GLU A 78 -17.88 7.31 -10.44
C GLU A 78 -16.42 7.11 -10.90
N LEU A 79 -15.51 6.91 -9.94
CA LEU A 79 -14.06 6.79 -10.20
C LEU A 79 -13.73 5.64 -11.16
N ASP A 80 -14.54 4.59 -11.16
CA ASP A 80 -14.45 3.43 -12.07
C ASP A 80 -14.60 3.82 -13.54
N LYS A 81 -15.26 4.95 -13.84
CA LYS A 81 -15.44 5.47 -15.19
C LYS A 81 -14.26 6.30 -15.68
N MET A 82 -13.29 6.63 -14.84
CA MET A 82 -12.11 7.41 -15.20
C MET A 82 -11.06 6.56 -15.94
N LYS A 83 -11.38 6.18 -17.19
CA LYS A 83 -10.67 5.15 -17.98
C LYS A 83 -9.16 5.38 -18.18
N TYR A 84 -8.68 6.62 -18.06
CA TYR A 84 -7.26 6.92 -18.24
C TYR A 84 -6.45 6.85 -16.95
N LEU A 85 -7.13 6.76 -15.80
CA LEU A 85 -6.49 6.78 -14.48
C LEU A 85 -5.65 5.52 -14.29
N SER A 86 -4.36 5.73 -14.08
CA SER A 86 -3.35 4.67 -13.97
C SER A 86 -2.60 4.70 -12.65
N CYS A 87 -2.57 5.85 -11.98
CA CYS A 87 -1.97 6.03 -10.66
C CYS A 87 -2.96 6.75 -9.75
N LEU A 88 -3.31 6.11 -8.63
CA LEU A 88 -4.24 6.63 -7.64
C LEU A 88 -3.58 6.61 -6.25
N ARG A 89 -3.64 7.72 -5.54
CA ARG A 89 -3.20 7.82 -4.14
C ARG A 89 -4.38 8.26 -3.29
N LEU A 90 -4.74 7.47 -2.29
CA LEU A 90 -5.84 7.75 -1.38
C LEU A 90 -5.25 8.00 0.01
N TRP A 91 -5.43 9.20 0.52
CA TRP A 91 -4.98 9.58 1.86
C TRP A 91 -6.18 9.97 2.71
N PHE A 92 -6.29 9.28 3.85
CA PHE A 92 -7.33 9.50 4.86
C PHE A 92 -6.86 10.43 5.98
N ASP A 93 -5.76 11.18 5.76
CA ASP A 93 -5.22 12.19 6.66
C ASP A 93 -6.34 13.05 7.28
N LYS A 94 -6.29 13.19 8.60
CA LYS A 94 -7.15 14.09 9.36
C LYS A 94 -6.25 15.03 10.16
N GLU A 95 -6.65 16.29 10.28
CA GLU A 95 -6.17 17.16 11.35
C GLU A 95 -6.74 16.64 12.68
N GLU A 96 -5.87 16.26 13.61
CA GLU A 96 -6.22 15.64 14.89
C GLU A 96 -6.90 16.58 15.90
N GLU A 97 -7.24 17.83 15.53
CA GLU A 97 -7.60 18.85 16.51
C GLU A 97 -9.06 18.88 16.96
N ASP A 98 -9.95 18.05 16.42
CA ASP A 98 -11.32 18.03 16.94
C ASP A 98 -11.81 16.61 17.18
N GLY A 99 -12.31 16.37 18.40
CA GLY A 99 -12.81 15.12 18.98
C GLY A 99 -14.03 14.54 18.26
N GLY A 100 -13.89 14.38 16.95
CA GLY A 100 -14.94 14.08 15.99
C GLY A 100 -15.23 12.60 15.87
N ARG A 101 -16.54 12.32 15.92
CA ARG A 101 -17.32 11.08 15.84
C ARG A 101 -17.00 10.06 14.72
N ARG A 102 -16.00 10.30 13.87
CA ARG A 102 -15.75 9.43 12.70
C ARG A 102 -15.24 8.06 13.14
N LYS A 103 -15.96 7.02 12.76
CA LYS A 103 -15.66 5.64 13.17
C LYS A 103 -14.83 4.94 12.10
N GLU A 104 -14.30 3.78 12.46
CA GLU A 104 -13.52 2.92 11.54
C GLU A 104 -14.39 2.46 10.36
N GLU A 105 -15.69 2.24 10.61
CA GLU A 105 -16.67 1.83 9.61
C GLU A 105 -16.90 2.90 8.53
N ASP A 106 -16.76 4.18 8.86
CA ASP A 106 -16.97 5.27 7.90
C ASP A 106 -15.86 5.26 6.82
N ASP A 107 -14.61 5.01 7.22
CA ASP A 107 -13.50 4.88 6.27
C ASP A 107 -13.63 3.60 5.45
N GLN A 108 -14.08 2.50 6.05
CA GLN A 108 -14.35 1.25 5.34
C GLN A 108 -15.41 1.44 4.24
N GLN A 109 -16.56 2.04 4.60
CA GLN A 109 -17.63 2.32 3.65
C GLN A 109 -17.18 3.27 2.54
N LEU A 110 -16.37 4.29 2.88
CA LEU A 110 -15.82 5.21 1.90
C LEU A 110 -14.84 4.51 0.95
N LEU A 111 -13.93 3.69 1.48
CA LEU A 111 -12.97 2.95 0.66
C LEU A 111 -13.68 1.98 -0.28
N GLU A 112 -14.73 1.30 0.19
CA GLU A 112 -15.55 0.41 -0.66
C GLU A 112 -16.26 1.18 -1.78
N ALA A 113 -16.70 2.42 -1.51
CA ALA A 113 -17.42 3.26 -2.48
C ALA A 113 -16.53 3.92 -3.55
N LEU A 114 -15.23 4.10 -3.29
CA LEU A 114 -14.31 4.81 -4.19
C LEU A 114 -13.93 4.02 -5.46
N GLN A 115 -14.27 2.74 -5.57
CA GLN A 115 -14.03 1.81 -6.72
C GLN A 115 -13.21 2.39 -7.90
N PRO A 116 -11.90 2.14 -7.98
CA PRO A 116 -11.06 2.61 -9.08
C PRO A 116 -11.26 1.79 -10.36
N PRO A 117 -10.78 2.27 -11.52
CA PRO A 117 -10.89 1.53 -12.77
C PRO A 117 -9.92 0.34 -12.80
N LEU A 118 -10.31 -0.76 -13.45
CA LEU A 118 -9.58 -2.03 -13.44
C LEU A 118 -8.21 -2.00 -14.15
N ASN A 119 -7.92 -0.95 -14.93
CA ASN A 119 -6.64 -0.74 -15.59
C ASN A 119 -5.62 0.03 -14.73
N LEU A 120 -5.94 0.30 -13.46
CA LEU A 120 -5.05 0.93 -12.51
C LEU A 120 -3.72 0.16 -12.40
N LYS A 121 -2.61 0.88 -12.44
CA LYS A 121 -1.24 0.32 -12.38
C LYS A 121 -0.57 0.60 -11.05
N GLU A 122 -0.91 1.71 -10.40
CA GLU A 122 -0.34 2.11 -9.12
C GLU A 122 -1.44 2.54 -8.16
N LEU A 123 -1.40 2.00 -6.94
CA LEU A 123 -2.31 2.31 -5.87
C LEU A 123 -1.52 2.58 -4.59
N LEU A 124 -1.82 3.70 -3.93
CA LEU A 124 -1.42 3.97 -2.56
C LEU A 124 -2.66 4.19 -1.70
N ILE A 125 -2.72 3.54 -0.55
CA ILE A 125 -3.70 3.80 0.50
C ILE A 125 -2.95 4.18 1.76
N GLY A 126 -3.16 5.40 2.23
CA GLY A 126 -2.44 6.02 3.33
C GLY A 126 -3.36 6.49 4.46
N LEU A 127 -2.90 6.36 5.70
CA LEU A 127 -3.55 6.88 6.92
C LEU A 127 -4.99 6.37 7.13
N TYR A 128 -5.30 5.21 6.56
CA TYR A 128 -6.62 4.59 6.62
C TYR A 128 -6.91 4.02 8.01
N ARG A 129 -8.04 4.40 8.62
CA ARG A 129 -8.38 4.04 10.01
C ARG A 129 -9.23 2.78 10.13
N GLY A 130 -9.71 2.20 9.02
CA GLY A 130 -10.45 0.95 9.06
C GLY A 130 -9.57 -0.21 9.56
N ASN A 131 -10.19 -1.18 10.23
CA ASN A 131 -9.50 -2.36 10.75
C ASN A 131 -9.05 -3.38 9.67
N THR A 132 -9.51 -3.20 8.43
CA THR A 132 -9.23 -4.08 7.28
C THR A 132 -9.14 -3.22 6.02
N VAL A 133 -8.06 -3.38 5.27
CA VAL A 133 -7.82 -2.71 3.98
C VAL A 133 -8.08 -3.66 2.81
N PHE A 134 -9.29 -4.22 2.77
CA PHE A 134 -9.68 -5.23 1.78
C PHE A 134 -11.05 -4.92 1.15
N PRO A 135 -11.15 -3.85 0.35
CA PRO A 135 -12.39 -3.56 -0.35
C PRO A 135 -12.62 -4.57 -1.49
N GLY A 136 -13.89 -4.81 -1.84
CA GLY A 136 -14.29 -5.84 -2.81
C GLY A 136 -13.69 -5.65 -4.21
N TRP A 137 -13.37 -4.40 -4.56
CA TRP A 137 -12.79 -4.04 -5.84
C TRP A 137 -11.27 -4.26 -5.95
N MET A 138 -10.55 -4.56 -4.86
CA MET A 138 -9.08 -4.62 -4.91
C MET A 138 -8.53 -5.87 -5.61
N MET A 139 -9.14 -7.03 -5.43
CA MET A 139 -8.69 -8.28 -6.10
C MET A 139 -8.91 -8.28 -7.62
N PRO A 140 -9.98 -7.68 -8.15
CA PRO A 140 -10.14 -7.46 -9.59
C PRO A 140 -9.04 -6.63 -10.28
N LEU A 141 -8.16 -5.92 -9.54
CA LEU A 141 -7.09 -5.07 -10.10
C LEU A 141 -5.91 -5.88 -10.66
N THR A 142 -6.18 -6.73 -11.65
CA THR A 142 -5.22 -7.63 -12.29
C THR A 142 -4.08 -6.92 -13.03
N ASN A 143 -4.21 -5.62 -13.32
CA ASN A 143 -3.17 -4.79 -13.94
C ASN A 143 -2.29 -4.03 -12.94
N LEU A 144 -2.59 -4.14 -11.64
CA LEU A 144 -1.88 -3.40 -10.60
C LEU A 144 -0.44 -3.90 -10.50
N ARG A 145 0.52 -2.98 -10.67
CA ARG A 145 1.97 -3.25 -10.64
C ARG A 145 2.63 -2.75 -9.36
N SER A 146 2.09 -1.70 -8.75
CA SER A 146 2.62 -1.13 -7.51
C SER A 146 1.49 -0.92 -6.51
N LEU A 147 1.65 -1.48 -5.32
CA LEU A 147 0.75 -1.27 -4.20
C LEU A 147 1.55 -0.75 -3.00
N THR A 148 1.07 0.33 -2.40
CA THR A 148 1.57 0.83 -1.12
C THR A 148 0.43 0.94 -0.11
N LEU A 149 0.62 0.28 1.03
CA LEU A 149 -0.22 0.45 2.21
C LEU A 149 0.61 1.21 3.26
N GLU A 150 0.13 2.36 3.69
CA GLU A 150 0.91 3.30 4.50
C GLU A 150 0.13 3.77 5.72
N LYS A 151 0.70 3.56 6.90
CA LYS A 151 0.12 3.98 8.20
C LYS A 151 -1.34 3.57 8.36
N CYS A 152 -1.71 2.39 7.87
CA CYS A 152 -3.00 1.75 8.15
C CYS A 152 -2.94 1.08 9.53
N GLU A 153 -2.69 1.85 10.59
CA GLU A 153 -2.18 1.33 11.87
C GLU A 153 -3.13 0.34 12.57
N LYS A 154 -4.44 0.51 12.35
CA LYS A 154 -5.51 -0.32 12.92
C LYS A 154 -5.73 -1.63 12.16
N CYS A 155 -5.13 -1.79 10.98
CA CYS A 155 -5.23 -3.02 10.21
C CYS A 155 -4.53 -4.17 10.95
N LYS A 156 -5.27 -5.24 11.26
CA LYS A 156 -4.74 -6.41 11.99
C LYS A 156 -4.26 -7.52 11.08
N GLN A 157 -4.73 -7.54 9.84
CA GLN A 157 -4.40 -8.55 8.84
C GLN A 157 -4.09 -7.87 7.51
N ILE A 158 -3.16 -8.46 6.77
CA ILE A 158 -2.87 -8.05 5.40
C ILE A 158 -3.77 -8.86 4.46
N PRO A 159 -4.41 -8.22 3.47
CA PRO A 159 -5.21 -8.90 2.46
C PRO A 159 -4.46 -10.01 1.70
N PRO A 160 -5.18 -10.89 0.97
CA PRO A 160 -4.59 -11.92 0.10
C PRO A 160 -3.96 -11.33 -1.17
N LEU A 161 -2.92 -10.51 -0.98
CA LEU A 161 -2.25 -9.77 -2.04
C LEU A 161 -1.52 -10.68 -3.04
N GLY A 162 -1.26 -11.94 -2.70
CA GLY A 162 -0.65 -12.92 -3.60
C GLY A 162 -1.47 -13.26 -4.84
N LYS A 163 -2.79 -13.00 -4.81
CA LYS A 163 -3.70 -13.13 -5.96
C LYS A 163 -3.46 -12.05 -7.04
N LEU A 164 -2.74 -10.96 -6.72
CA LEU A 164 -2.45 -9.88 -7.67
C LEU A 164 -1.33 -10.28 -8.63
N SER A 165 -1.71 -10.90 -9.75
CA SER A 165 -0.79 -11.54 -10.71
C SER A 165 0.14 -10.59 -11.47
N SER A 166 -0.14 -9.29 -11.53
CA SER A 166 0.73 -8.30 -12.16
C SER A 166 1.57 -7.48 -11.18
N LEU A 167 1.45 -7.74 -9.87
CA LEU A 167 2.11 -6.94 -8.85
C LEU A 167 3.62 -7.12 -8.93
N GLU A 168 4.35 -6.02 -9.14
CA GLU A 168 5.81 -5.98 -9.23
C GLU A 168 6.44 -5.38 -7.98
N LYS A 169 5.75 -4.44 -7.32
CA LYS A 169 6.22 -3.73 -6.13
C LYS A 169 5.14 -3.72 -5.06
N LEU A 170 5.50 -4.16 -3.87
CA LEU A 170 4.65 -4.11 -2.69
C LEU A 170 5.39 -3.44 -1.55
N MET A 171 4.84 -2.35 -1.04
CA MET A 171 5.34 -1.67 0.15
C MET A 171 4.24 -1.63 1.22
N ILE A 172 4.57 -2.15 2.39
CA ILE A 172 3.69 -2.17 3.56
C ILE A 172 4.44 -1.43 4.66
N TRP A 173 3.89 -0.29 5.06
CA TRP A 173 4.52 0.62 5.99
C TRP A 173 3.54 1.01 7.09
N GLY A 174 3.93 0.90 8.36
CA GLY A 174 3.15 1.44 9.47
C GLY A 174 1.86 0.66 9.74
N LEU A 175 1.77 -0.60 9.32
CA LEU A 175 0.70 -1.51 9.73
C LEU A 175 1.05 -2.10 11.11
N LYS A 176 1.07 -1.24 12.12
CA LYS A 176 1.62 -1.54 13.45
C LYS A 176 0.91 -2.68 14.17
N SER A 177 -0.39 -2.89 13.93
CA SER A 177 -1.18 -3.93 14.60
C SER A 177 -1.07 -5.33 13.98
N VAL A 178 -0.41 -5.49 12.83
CA VAL A 178 -0.24 -6.79 12.18
C VAL A 178 0.79 -7.63 12.93
N LYS A 179 0.37 -8.79 13.43
CA LYS A 179 1.22 -9.70 14.20
C LYS A 179 1.88 -10.80 13.38
N ARG A 180 1.18 -11.28 12.36
CA ARG A 180 1.59 -12.45 11.58
C ARG A 180 1.36 -12.21 10.10
N VAL A 181 2.31 -12.69 9.28
CA VAL A 181 2.18 -12.81 7.82
C VAL A 181 2.27 -14.29 7.47
N ALA A 182 1.19 -14.84 6.92
CA ALA A 182 1.07 -16.27 6.67
C ALA A 182 0.33 -16.58 5.36
N ASN A 183 -0.15 -17.81 5.17
CA ASN A 183 -0.71 -18.26 3.88
C ASN A 183 -1.88 -17.41 3.39
N GLU A 184 -2.63 -16.76 4.29
CA GLU A 184 -3.67 -15.80 3.91
C GLU A 184 -3.14 -14.67 3.02
N PHE A 185 -1.90 -14.24 3.22
CA PHE A 185 -1.23 -13.21 2.41
C PHE A 185 -0.97 -13.66 0.98
N LEU A 186 -0.72 -14.97 0.79
CA LEU A 186 -0.51 -15.56 -0.52
C LEU A 186 -1.84 -15.73 -1.28
N GLY A 187 -2.96 -15.72 -0.57
CA GLY A 187 -4.28 -15.95 -1.15
C GLY A 187 -4.44 -17.35 -1.74
N ILE A 188 -3.75 -18.33 -1.17
CA ILE A 188 -3.86 -19.74 -1.54
C ILE A 188 -4.97 -20.31 -0.66
N GLU A 189 -6.05 -20.77 -1.29
CA GLU A 189 -7.14 -21.46 -0.58
C GLU A 189 -6.62 -22.83 -0.11
N SER A 190 -6.80 -23.12 1.17
CA SER A 190 -6.52 -24.43 1.75
C SER A 190 -7.66 -25.38 1.43
N ASP A 191 -7.91 -25.63 0.15
CA ASP A 191 -8.96 -26.56 -0.24
C ASP A 191 -8.47 -27.98 0.00
N ASN A 192 -9.19 -28.68 0.88
CA ASN A 192 -9.12 -30.13 1.04
C ASN A 192 -9.69 -30.87 -0.19
N ASP A 193 -10.06 -30.16 -1.27
CA ASP A 193 -10.55 -30.73 -2.51
C ASP A 193 -9.38 -31.19 -3.38
N THR A 194 -9.06 -32.47 -3.14
CA THR A 194 -8.28 -33.38 -3.98
C THR A 194 -8.85 -33.49 -5.39
N SER A 195 -8.72 -32.46 -6.25
CA SER A 195 -9.06 -32.62 -7.68
C SER A 195 -8.38 -31.69 -8.68
N SER A 196 -7.37 -30.90 -8.33
CA SER A 196 -6.62 -30.14 -9.34
C SER A 196 -5.15 -30.00 -8.97
N SER A 197 -4.31 -30.77 -9.66
CA SER A 197 -2.85 -30.65 -9.69
C SER A 197 -2.40 -29.40 -10.44
N SER A 198 -2.98 -28.22 -10.13
CA SER A 198 -2.50 -26.95 -10.67
C SER A 198 -1.43 -26.40 -9.74
N SER A 199 -0.21 -26.23 -10.26
CA SER A 199 0.82 -25.45 -9.58
C SER A 199 0.29 -24.04 -9.31
N VAL A 200 0.17 -23.67 -8.04
CA VAL A 200 -0.26 -22.33 -7.63
C VAL A 200 0.97 -21.44 -7.52
N ILE A 201 0.97 -20.31 -8.23
CA ILE A 201 2.04 -19.33 -8.16
C ILE A 201 1.51 -18.07 -7.47
N ALA A 202 1.88 -17.87 -6.21
CA ALA A 202 1.58 -16.64 -5.50
C ALA A 202 2.61 -15.56 -5.88
N PHE A 203 2.15 -14.34 -6.14
CA PHE A 203 3.01 -13.21 -6.52
C PHE A 203 3.95 -13.51 -7.72
N PRO A 204 3.42 -13.93 -8.88
CA PRO A 204 4.23 -14.42 -10.00
C PRO A 204 5.20 -13.38 -10.59
N LYS A 205 4.94 -12.08 -10.41
CA LYS A 205 5.78 -10.98 -10.95
C LYS A 205 6.41 -10.09 -9.89
N LEU A 206 6.26 -10.41 -8.61
CA LEU A 206 6.73 -9.53 -7.54
C LEU A 206 8.26 -9.48 -7.54
N LYS A 207 8.81 -8.27 -7.68
CA LYS A 207 10.26 -8.02 -7.75
C LYS A 207 10.78 -7.33 -6.49
N SER A 208 9.93 -6.56 -5.82
CA SER A 208 10.26 -5.75 -4.65
C SER A 208 9.21 -5.90 -3.57
N LEU A 209 9.62 -6.37 -2.39
CA LEU A 209 8.80 -6.45 -1.19
C LEU A 209 9.43 -5.63 -0.07
N THR A 210 8.66 -4.77 0.58
CA THR A 210 9.13 -3.96 1.70
C THR A 210 8.13 -3.98 2.84
N PHE A 211 8.60 -4.41 4.01
CA PHE A 211 7.94 -4.21 5.30
C PHE A 211 8.71 -3.16 6.08
N TYR A 212 8.04 -2.07 6.47
CA TYR A 212 8.65 -0.97 7.21
C TYR A 212 7.79 -0.57 8.41
N TRP A 213 8.43 -0.38 9.57
CA TRP A 213 7.79 0.15 10.78
C TRP A 213 6.52 -0.64 11.17
N MET A 214 6.64 -1.97 11.24
CA MET A 214 5.57 -2.86 11.72
C MET A 214 5.93 -3.35 13.12
N GLU A 215 5.44 -2.64 14.13
CA GLU A 215 5.86 -2.82 15.53
C GLU A 215 5.48 -4.17 16.13
N GLU A 216 4.25 -4.65 15.85
CA GLU A 216 3.76 -5.92 16.38
C GLU A 216 4.09 -7.14 15.51
N PHE A 217 4.81 -6.96 14.39
CA PHE A 217 5.09 -8.04 13.45
C PHE A 217 6.07 -9.04 14.04
N GLU A 218 5.55 -10.18 14.48
CA GLU A 218 6.27 -11.23 15.21
C GLU A 218 6.60 -12.45 14.33
N GLU A 219 5.62 -12.89 13.54
CA GLU A 219 5.68 -14.18 12.86
C GLU A 219 5.54 -14.03 11.35
N TRP A 220 6.51 -14.51 10.61
CA TRP A 220 6.42 -14.64 9.17
C TRP A 220 6.67 -16.08 8.76
N ASP A 221 5.58 -16.81 8.55
CA ASP A 221 5.60 -18.22 8.16
C ASP A 221 4.33 -18.56 7.39
N TYR A 222 4.50 -19.23 6.24
CA TYR A 222 3.40 -19.68 5.40
C TYR A 222 2.86 -21.05 5.81
N GLY A 223 3.58 -21.84 6.61
CA GLY A 223 3.17 -23.19 6.99
C GLY A 223 3.06 -24.17 5.81
N ILE A 224 3.65 -23.81 4.66
CA ILE A 224 3.63 -24.62 3.43
C ILE A 224 4.86 -25.53 3.43
N THR A 225 4.90 -26.48 4.36
CA THR A 225 5.87 -27.58 4.34
C THR A 225 5.27 -28.75 3.56
N GLY A 226 5.80 -29.07 2.38
CA GLY A 226 5.48 -30.31 1.66
C GLY A 226 4.46 -30.22 0.50
N MET A 227 3.97 -29.04 0.11
CA MET A 227 3.27 -28.89 -1.18
C MET A 227 4.29 -28.74 -2.30
N GLY A 228 4.64 -29.84 -2.97
CA GLY A 228 5.59 -29.89 -4.09
C GLY A 228 5.18 -29.15 -5.37
N SER A 229 4.16 -28.28 -5.33
CA SER A 229 3.60 -27.59 -6.49
C SER A 229 3.38 -26.07 -6.31
N THR A 230 3.64 -25.50 -5.13
CA THR A 230 3.42 -24.06 -4.86
C THR A 230 4.70 -23.26 -5.04
N SER A 231 4.70 -22.28 -5.96
CA SER A 231 5.80 -21.34 -6.14
C SER A 231 5.44 -19.99 -5.51
N ILE A 232 6.28 -19.51 -4.60
CA ILE A 232 6.06 -18.26 -3.87
C ILE A 232 7.07 -17.22 -4.37
N MET A 233 6.57 -16.11 -4.92
CA MET A 233 7.36 -14.93 -5.31
C MET A 233 8.58 -15.27 -6.19
N PRO A 234 8.43 -16.02 -7.31
CA PRO A 234 9.57 -16.53 -8.08
C PRO A 234 10.50 -15.43 -8.64
N CYS A 235 10.00 -14.20 -8.82
CA CYS A 235 10.76 -13.08 -9.37
C CYS A 235 11.34 -12.11 -8.33
N LEU A 236 11.24 -12.43 -7.03
CA LEU A 236 11.60 -11.49 -5.97
C LEU A 236 13.11 -11.25 -5.94
N SER A 237 13.50 -10.02 -6.22
CA SER A 237 14.91 -9.61 -6.32
C SER A 237 15.35 -8.65 -5.23
N TYR A 238 14.39 -7.99 -4.58
CA TYR A 238 14.60 -6.99 -3.54
C TYR A 238 13.66 -7.28 -2.37
N LEU A 239 14.23 -7.49 -1.18
CA LEU A 239 13.48 -7.60 0.08
C LEU A 239 14.04 -6.60 1.09
N ALA A 240 13.17 -5.81 1.69
CA ALA A 240 13.53 -4.92 2.78
C ALA A 240 12.59 -5.12 3.98
N ILE A 241 13.17 -5.29 5.16
CA ILE A 241 12.48 -5.41 6.43
C ILE A 241 13.16 -4.44 7.38
N ILE A 242 12.45 -3.37 7.71
CA ILE A 242 13.04 -2.20 8.37
C ILE A 242 12.16 -1.84 9.56
N SER A 243 12.76 -1.62 10.72
CA SER A 243 12.06 -1.23 11.95
C SER A 243 10.90 -2.18 12.28
N CYS A 244 11.12 -3.49 12.14
CA CYS A 244 10.19 -4.55 12.58
C CYS A 244 10.82 -5.26 13.79
N PRO A 245 10.75 -4.66 15.00
CA PRO A 245 11.57 -5.06 16.14
C PRO A 245 11.20 -6.44 16.70
N LYS A 246 9.95 -6.88 16.55
CA LYS A 246 9.46 -8.14 17.12
C LYS A 246 9.60 -9.36 16.19
N LEU A 247 10.03 -9.17 14.95
CA LEU A 247 10.08 -10.24 13.96
C LEU A 247 11.09 -11.30 14.40
N LYS A 248 10.62 -12.55 14.56
CA LYS A 248 11.41 -13.64 15.14
C LYS A 248 12.22 -14.41 14.09
N ALA A 249 11.72 -14.53 12.86
CA ALA A 249 12.37 -15.32 11.82
C ALA A 249 11.88 -14.90 10.43
N LEU A 250 12.65 -15.26 9.40
CA LEU A 250 12.19 -15.21 8.01
C LEU A 250 11.68 -16.59 7.59
N PRO A 251 10.70 -16.65 6.67
CA PRO A 251 10.25 -17.92 6.10
C PRO A 251 11.38 -18.74 5.45
N ASP A 252 11.35 -20.06 5.65
CA ASP A 252 12.42 -20.96 5.19
C ASP A 252 12.66 -20.94 3.68
N HIS A 253 11.62 -20.70 2.87
CA HIS A 253 11.75 -20.65 1.41
C HIS A 253 12.75 -19.59 0.92
N PHE A 254 13.01 -18.54 1.70
CA PHE A 254 14.02 -17.54 1.37
C PHE A 254 15.45 -18.10 1.37
N HIS A 255 15.74 -19.18 2.10
CA HIS A 255 17.04 -19.85 2.05
C HIS A 255 17.31 -20.53 0.69
N GLN A 256 16.25 -20.94 0.00
CA GLN A 256 16.33 -21.63 -1.29
C GLN A 256 16.16 -20.67 -2.47
N MET A 257 15.76 -19.43 -2.23
CA MET A 257 15.48 -18.45 -3.28
C MET A 257 16.76 -17.95 -3.95
N THR A 258 16.89 -18.18 -5.26
CA THR A 258 18.06 -17.79 -6.06
C THR A 258 17.91 -16.45 -6.76
N THR A 259 16.69 -15.91 -6.82
CA THR A 259 16.39 -14.64 -7.49
C THR A 259 16.64 -13.41 -6.63
N LEU A 260 16.76 -13.58 -5.31
CA LEU A 260 17.01 -12.49 -4.36
C LEU A 260 18.41 -11.93 -4.56
N LYS A 261 18.50 -10.64 -4.89
CA LYS A 261 19.77 -9.93 -5.11
C LYS A 261 20.11 -8.99 -3.96
N GLU A 262 19.09 -8.38 -3.38
CA GLU A 262 19.25 -7.40 -2.31
C GLU A 262 18.32 -7.72 -1.13
N LEU A 263 18.92 -7.76 0.06
CA LEU A 263 18.23 -7.97 1.32
C LEU A 263 18.62 -6.85 2.31
N TYR A 264 17.64 -6.09 2.79
CA TYR A 264 17.85 -5.08 3.81
C TYR A 264 17.14 -5.53 5.09
N ILE A 265 17.89 -5.67 6.18
CA ILE A 265 17.31 -5.94 7.51
C ILE A 265 17.88 -4.91 8.48
N LEU A 266 17.03 -4.01 8.95
CA LEU A 266 17.41 -2.87 9.78
C LEU A 266 16.46 -2.72 10.95
N GLY A 267 16.97 -2.53 12.17
CA GLY A 267 16.11 -2.32 13.34
C GLY A 267 15.16 -3.50 13.63
N CYS A 268 15.59 -4.72 13.31
CA CYS A 268 14.87 -5.97 13.58
C CYS A 268 15.67 -6.82 14.58
N ALA A 269 14.99 -7.50 15.51
CA ALA A 269 15.63 -8.35 16.52
C ALA A 269 15.56 -9.85 16.17
N ILE A 270 15.82 -10.21 14.91
CA ILE A 270 15.75 -11.61 14.44
C ILE A 270 16.93 -12.40 15.04
N PRO A 271 16.70 -13.42 15.90
CA PRO A 271 17.77 -14.26 16.44
C PRO A 271 18.53 -15.00 15.33
N GLY A 272 19.86 -15.05 15.43
CA GLY A 272 20.73 -15.70 14.42
C GLY A 272 21.19 -14.77 13.29
N VAL A 273 20.43 -13.71 13.00
CA VAL A 273 20.86 -12.65 12.06
C VAL A 273 21.86 -11.73 12.76
N ARG A 274 23.14 -12.16 12.82
CA ARG A 274 24.23 -11.35 13.35
C ARG A 274 24.96 -10.65 12.20
N PHE A 275 24.85 -9.34 12.16
CA PHE A 275 25.64 -8.51 11.25
C PHE A 275 27.01 -8.22 11.86
N ARG A 276 28.08 -8.78 11.28
CA ARG A 276 29.46 -8.36 11.59
C ARG A 276 30.00 -7.59 10.38
N ASN A 277 30.33 -6.31 10.57
CA ASN A 277 30.86 -5.44 9.51
C ASN A 277 30.00 -5.38 8.22
N GLY A 278 28.67 -5.43 8.35
CA GLY A 278 27.77 -5.37 7.19
C GLY A 278 27.68 -6.67 6.39
N LYS A 279 28.15 -7.80 6.92
CA LYS A 279 27.90 -9.13 6.36
C LYS A 279 27.21 -9.99 7.42
N GLN A 280 26.14 -10.67 7.03
CA GLN A 280 25.51 -11.71 7.85
C GLN A 280 26.21 -13.05 7.55
N GLU A 281 26.45 -13.87 8.57
CA GLU A 281 27.07 -15.20 8.45
C GLU A 281 26.00 -16.29 8.25
N ASP A 282 25.09 -16.11 7.28
CA ASP A 282 24.09 -17.12 6.89
C ASP A 282 24.15 -17.38 5.37
N LEU A 283 23.66 -18.56 4.96
CA LEU A 283 23.60 -19.01 3.55
C LEU A 283 22.97 -17.97 2.60
N ILE A 284 22.04 -17.14 3.08
CA ILE A 284 21.41 -16.06 2.31
C ILE A 284 22.43 -14.98 1.92
N SER A 285 23.41 -14.70 2.77
CA SER A 285 24.46 -13.70 2.54
C SER A 285 25.52 -14.14 1.54
N GLN A 286 25.55 -15.42 1.17
CA GLN A 286 26.40 -15.89 0.07
C GLN A 286 25.77 -15.60 -1.31
N ARG A 287 24.47 -15.25 -1.35
CA ARG A 287 23.69 -15.13 -2.60
C ARG A 287 23.09 -13.75 -2.82
N ALA A 288 22.73 -13.05 -1.75
CA ALA A 288 22.21 -11.68 -1.80
C ALA A 288 23.16 -10.72 -1.10
N ASN A 289 23.22 -9.48 -1.60
CA ASN A 289 23.85 -8.39 -0.88
C ASN A 289 22.97 -8.04 0.32
N VAL A 290 23.50 -8.23 1.53
CA VAL A 290 22.78 -7.91 2.75
C VAL A 290 23.25 -6.57 3.30
N TYR A 291 22.31 -5.66 3.48
CA TYR A 291 22.58 -4.31 3.95
C TYR A 291 21.95 -4.11 5.32
N SER A 292 22.76 -3.58 6.24
CA SER A 292 22.39 -3.40 7.65
C SER A 292 22.62 -1.97 8.14
N ARG A 293 22.79 -1.00 7.23
CA ARG A 293 22.95 0.43 7.59
C ARG A 293 21.96 1.30 6.82
N GLU A 294 21.46 2.35 7.46
CA GLU A 294 20.42 3.24 6.90
C GLU A 294 20.88 3.97 5.63
N TYR A 295 22.17 4.28 5.52
CA TYR A 295 22.70 4.95 4.34
C TYR A 295 22.76 4.04 3.11
N ASP A 296 22.58 2.72 3.25
CA ASP A 296 22.48 1.80 2.12
C ASP A 296 21.06 1.76 1.54
N LEU A 297 20.06 2.30 2.25
CA LEU A 297 18.67 2.24 1.82
C LEU A 297 18.44 2.95 0.47
N PRO A 298 17.56 2.41 -0.39
CA PRO A 298 17.14 3.10 -1.60
C PRO A 298 16.55 4.48 -1.31
N GLN A 299 16.75 5.41 -2.25
CA GLN A 299 16.32 6.80 -2.10
C GLN A 299 14.81 6.93 -1.83
N GLN A 300 13.98 6.03 -2.38
CA GLN A 300 12.54 6.00 -2.12
C GLN A 300 12.20 5.72 -0.65
N ILE A 301 12.96 4.86 0.02
CA ILE A 301 12.77 4.54 1.44
C ILE A 301 13.32 5.70 2.28
N LYS A 302 14.50 6.23 1.93
CA LYS A 302 15.06 7.41 2.60
C LYS A 302 14.15 8.64 2.49
N ALA A 303 13.55 8.88 1.33
CA ALA A 303 12.61 9.99 1.14
C ALA A 303 11.39 9.84 2.06
N ARG A 304 10.88 8.62 2.20
CA ARG A 304 9.81 8.27 3.14
C ARG A 304 10.23 8.43 4.60
N MET A 305 11.43 7.97 4.99
CA MET A 305 11.97 8.18 6.34
C MET A 305 12.08 9.67 6.69
N ARG A 306 12.53 10.51 5.75
CA ARG A 306 12.69 11.95 5.95
C ARG A 306 11.38 12.71 6.06
N MET A 307 10.33 12.27 5.36
CA MET A 307 9.02 12.94 5.41
C MET A 307 8.32 12.83 6.77
N TYR A 308 8.78 11.96 7.67
CA TYR A 308 8.13 11.74 8.97
C TYR A 308 9.13 11.65 10.14
N SER A 309 10.34 12.19 9.97
CA SER A 309 11.34 12.36 11.03
C SER A 309 11.28 13.76 11.67
N GLU A 310 10.25 14.55 11.36
CA GLU A 310 9.89 15.84 11.95
C GLU A 310 8.55 15.70 12.70
#